data_AF-A0A1Y3RKV8-F1
#
_entry.id   AF-A0A1Y3RKV8-F1
#
_cell.length_a   1.000
_cell.length_b   1.000
_cell.length_c   1.000
_cell.angle_alpha   90.00
_cell.angle_beta   90.00
_cell.angle_gamma   90.00
#
_symmetry.space_group_name_H-M   'P 1'
#
loop_
_entity.id
_entity.type
_entity.pdbx_description
1 polymer ?
#
loop_
_entity_poly.entity_id
_entity_poly.type
_entity_poly.pdbx_seq_one_letter_code
_entity_poly.pdbx_strand_id
1 'polypeptide(L)'
;MSDTEKKRVRRTTEERIAEVNAKIEELNGQIQSLEEKKQEAVTAYNDRIAKVMDRIKGLEKQKAAILAPKPPRKPRKTKKEKIQDLMKQAQRAGLKPEEIAERLGLTIQE
;
A
#
# COMPACT_ATOMS: atom_id res chain seq x y z
N MET A 1 66.31 16.56 57.25
CA MET A 1 64.96 17.19 57.28
C MET A 1 64.10 16.41 56.29
N SER A 2 63.03 15.79 56.78
CA SER A 2 62.31 14.67 56.19
C SER A 2 61.61 14.97 54.86
N ASP A 3 61.95 14.20 53.82
CA ASP A 3 61.16 14.03 52.60
C ASP A 3 59.80 13.41 52.95
N THR A 4 58.79 14.28 53.09
CA THR A 4 57.39 13.82 53.14
C THR A 4 56.90 13.67 51.71
N GLU A 5 57.12 12.50 51.13
CA GLU A 5 56.51 12.09 49.87
C GLU A 5 54.99 12.25 49.96
N LYS A 6 54.44 13.24 49.24
CA LYS A 6 52.99 13.41 49.06
C LYS A 6 52.44 12.21 48.28
N LYS A 7 52.09 11.13 48.99
CA LYS A 7 51.40 9.99 48.41
C LYS A 7 50.06 10.46 47.83
N ARG A 8 49.85 10.21 46.54
CA ARG A 8 48.57 10.54 45.86
C ARG A 8 47.42 9.85 46.60
N VAL A 9 46.37 10.61 46.90
CA VAL A 9 45.14 10.07 47.49
C VAL A 9 44.55 9.06 46.51
N ARG A 10 44.32 7.82 46.97
CA ARG A 10 43.64 6.80 46.18
C ARG A 10 42.15 7.14 46.13
N ARG A 11 41.53 6.97 44.96
CA ARG A 11 40.08 7.11 44.80
C ARG A 11 39.33 6.22 45.79
N THR A 12 38.26 6.73 46.37
CA THR A 12 37.39 5.95 47.25
C THR A 12 36.67 4.85 46.46
N THR A 13 36.13 3.85 47.16
CA THR A 13 35.32 2.80 46.53
C THR A 13 34.09 3.37 45.83
N GLU A 14 33.44 4.36 46.44
CA GLU A 14 32.26 5.03 45.89
C GLU A 14 32.57 5.79 44.59
N GLU A 15 33.68 6.54 44.55
CA GLU A 15 34.13 7.24 43.34
C GLU A 15 34.39 6.28 42.17
N ARG A 16 34.96 5.11 42.46
CA ARG A 16 35.20 4.08 41.42
C ARG A 16 33.90 3.46 40.93
N ILE A 17 32.94 3.21 41.82
CA ILE A 17 31.61 2.69 41.44
C ILE A 17 30.88 3.71 40.58
N ALA A 18 30.89 4.99 40.95
CA ALA A 18 30.28 6.07 40.18
C ALA A 18 30.90 6.19 38.77
N GLU A 19 32.23 6.09 38.66
CA GLU A 19 32.93 6.09 37.37
C GLU A 19 32.52 4.90 36.49
N VAL A 20 32.36 3.71 37.08
CA VAL A 20 31.89 2.51 36.36
C VAL A 20 30.44 2.67 35.93
N ASN A 21 29.57 3.17 36.80
CA ASN A 21 28.16 3.41 36.47
C ASN A 21 28.02 4.41 35.34
N ALA A 22 28.77 5.51 35.35
CA ALA A 22 28.76 6.48 34.26
C ALA A 22 29.16 5.85 32.90
N LYS A 23 30.14 4.93 32.90
CA LYS A 23 30.51 4.18 31.68
C LYS A 23 29.41 3.22 31.24
N ILE A 24 28.72 2.56 32.18
CA ILE A 24 27.58 1.69 31.87
C ILE A 24 26.44 2.52 31.24
N GLU A 25 26.14 3.69 31.80
CA GLU A 25 25.12 4.60 31.27
C GLU A 25 25.47 5.09 29.86
N GLU A 26 26.72 5.47 29.61
CA GLU A 26 27.19 5.86 28.27
C GLU A 26 27.01 4.71 27.26
N LEU A 27 27.41 3.49 27.62
CA LEU A 27 27.26 2.31 26.77
C LEU A 27 25.78 1.98 26.51
N ASN A 28 24.91 2.13 27.52
CA ASN A 28 23.47 1.95 27.34
C ASN A 28 22.88 3.00 26.38
N GLY A 29 23.32 4.25 26.45
CA GLY A 29 22.92 5.29 25.49
C GLY A 29 23.39 4.97 24.07
N GLN A 30 24.60 4.44 23.90
CA GLN A 30 25.09 3.98 22.59
C GLN A 30 24.25 2.83 22.04
N ILE A 31 23.86 1.86 22.87
CA ILE A 31 22.97 0.75 22.49
C ILE A 31 21.62 1.31 22.00
N GLN A 32 20.99 2.22 22.74
CA GLN A 32 19.71 2.82 22.35
C GLN A 32 19.80 3.52 20.99
N SER A 33 20.84 4.33 20.77
CA SER A 33 21.05 5.00 19.46
C SER A 33 21.23 4.00 18.31
N LEU A 34 21.90 2.87 18.56
CA LEU A 34 22.06 1.81 17.56
C LEU A 34 20.73 1.09 17.28
N GLU A 35 19.90 0.86 18.30
CA GLU A 35 18.58 0.27 18.15
C GLU A 35 17.64 1.16 17.34
N GLU A 36 17.64 2.48 17.58
CA GLU A 36 16.87 3.45 16.80
C GLU A 36 17.27 3.41 15.31
N LYS A 37 18.56 3.50 15.01
CA LYS A 37 19.09 3.42 13.63
C LYS A 37 18.76 2.09 12.97
N LYS A 38 18.82 0.99 13.72
CA LYS A 38 18.44 -0.34 13.23
C LYS A 38 16.95 -0.36 12.88
N GLN A 39 16.10 0.21 13.72
CA GLN A 39 14.66 0.23 13.49
C GLN A 39 14.31 1.05 12.23
N GLU A 40 14.92 2.22 12.04
CA GLU A 40 14.78 3.03 10.83
C GLU A 40 15.25 2.29 9.56
N ALA A 41 16.37 1.56 9.65
CA ALA A 41 16.84 0.77 8.52
C ALA A 41 15.87 -0.37 8.20
N VAL A 42 15.36 -1.08 9.22
CA VAL A 42 14.39 -2.17 9.06
C VAL A 42 13.10 -1.67 8.41
N THR A 43 12.55 -0.53 8.82
CA THR A 43 11.36 0.05 8.18
C THR A 43 11.62 0.38 6.71
N ALA A 44 12.76 1.00 6.40
CA ALA A 44 13.14 1.31 5.02
C ALA A 44 13.30 0.05 4.13
N TYR A 45 13.84 -1.05 4.68
CA TYR A 45 13.93 -2.32 3.96
C TYR A 45 12.56 -2.98 3.78
N ASN A 46 11.70 -2.95 4.79
CA ASN A 46 10.34 -3.47 4.69
C ASN A 46 9.53 -2.75 3.59
N ASP A 47 9.66 -1.43 3.48
CA ASP A 47 9.01 -0.66 2.41
C ASP A 47 9.51 -1.06 1.02
N ARG A 48 10.82 -1.33 0.88
CA ARG A 48 11.40 -1.82 -0.38
C ARG A 48 10.89 -3.21 -0.73
N ILE A 49 10.80 -4.10 0.26
CA ILE A 49 10.25 -5.46 0.08
C ILE A 49 8.79 -5.36 -0.36
N ALA A 50 7.97 -4.53 0.29
CA ALA A 50 6.57 -4.34 -0.08
C ALA A 50 6.41 -3.87 -1.54
N LYS A 51 7.20 -2.89 -1.98
CA LYS A 51 7.22 -2.42 -3.39
C LYS A 51 7.55 -3.55 -4.37
N VAL A 52 8.54 -4.40 -4.04
CA VAL A 52 8.91 -5.54 -4.88
C VAL A 52 7.79 -6.58 -4.92
N MET A 53 7.17 -6.89 -3.77
CA MET A 53 6.04 -7.81 -3.70
C MET A 53 4.85 -7.33 -4.53
N ASP A 54 4.54 -6.03 -4.52
CA ASP A 54 3.44 -5.49 -5.32
C ASP A 54 3.75 -5.55 -6.82
N ARG A 55 5.01 -5.36 -7.22
CA ARG A 55 5.44 -5.57 -8.59
C ARG A 55 5.30 -7.03 -9.02
N ILE A 56 5.66 -7.98 -8.15
CA ILE A 56 5.47 -9.42 -8.38
C ILE A 56 3.99 -9.73 -8.59
N LYS A 57 3.10 -9.28 -7.68
CA LYS A 57 1.65 -9.47 -7.82
C LYS A 57 1.10 -8.91 -9.12
N GLY A 58 1.59 -7.74 -9.56
CA GLY A 58 1.23 -7.15 -10.85
C GLY A 58 1.58 -8.06 -12.03
N LEU A 59 2.80 -8.62 -12.01
CA LEU A 59 3.27 -9.57 -13.03
C LEU A 59 2.51 -10.89 -12.99
N GLU A 60 2.16 -11.40 -11.81
CA GLU A 60 1.34 -12.61 -11.66
C GLU A 60 -0.06 -12.42 -12.26
N LYS A 61 -0.69 -11.26 -12.03
CA LYS A 61 -1.97 -10.90 -12.66
C LYS A 61 -1.84 -10.84 -14.18
N GLN A 62 -0.76 -10.24 -14.69
CA GLN A 62 -0.50 -10.18 -16.13
C GLN A 62 -0.29 -11.58 -16.73
N LYS A 63 0.48 -12.44 -16.06
CA LYS A 63 0.69 -13.84 -16.44
C LYS A 63 -0.63 -14.60 -16.48
N ALA A 64 -1.47 -14.44 -15.45
CA ALA A 64 -2.79 -15.06 -15.39
C ALA A 64 -3.71 -14.56 -16.52
N ALA A 65 -3.68 -13.26 -16.85
CA ALA A 65 -4.47 -12.69 -17.94
C ALA A 65 -4.03 -13.18 -19.33
N ILE A 66 -2.73 -13.45 -19.53
CA ILE A 66 -2.19 -14.02 -20.78
C ILE A 66 -2.63 -15.48 -20.93
N LEU A 67 -2.59 -16.24 -19.82
CA LEU A 67 -2.95 -17.66 -19.83
C LEU A 67 -4.48 -17.86 -19.93
N ALA A 68 -5.26 -16.91 -19.42
CA ALA A 68 -6.70 -16.95 -19.52
C ALA A 68 -7.14 -16.87 -21.00
N PRO A 69 -8.06 -17.74 -21.45
CA PRO A 69 -8.62 -17.63 -22.78
C PRO A 69 -9.30 -16.26 -22.94
N LYS A 70 -9.05 -15.59 -24.07
CA LYS A 70 -9.68 -14.28 -24.34
C LYS A 70 -11.20 -14.45 -24.23
N PRO A 71 -11.88 -13.62 -23.39
CA PRO A 71 -13.32 -13.74 -23.25
C PRO A 71 -13.98 -13.58 -24.63
N PRO A 72 -15.01 -14.38 -24.92
CA PRO A 72 -15.69 -14.32 -26.20
C PRO A 72 -16.16 -12.89 -26.44
N ARG A 73 -15.71 -12.29 -27.54
CA ARG A 73 -16.16 -10.96 -27.94
C ARG A 73 -17.66 -11.03 -28.18
N LYS A 74 -18.43 -10.22 -27.45
CA LYS A 74 -19.85 -10.05 -27.79
C LYS A 74 -19.93 -9.61 -29.25
N PRO A 75 -20.77 -10.27 -30.07
CA PRO A 75 -20.94 -9.86 -31.46
C PRO A 75 -21.36 -8.40 -31.54
N ARG A 76 -20.91 -7.71 -32.59
CA ARG A 76 -21.36 -6.34 -32.84
C ARG A 76 -22.86 -6.37 -33.07
N LYS A 77 -23.60 -5.59 -32.29
CA LYS A 77 -25.04 -5.45 -32.48
C LYS A 77 -25.33 -4.83 -33.84
N THR A 78 -26.23 -5.45 -34.59
CA THR A 78 -26.71 -4.91 -35.86
C THR A 78 -27.56 -3.64 -35.62
N LYS A 79 -27.78 -2.82 -36.65
CA LYS A 79 -28.66 -1.62 -36.52
C LYS A 79 -30.06 -2.00 -36.02
N LYS A 80 -30.59 -3.13 -36.49
CA LYS A 80 -31.90 -3.66 -36.08
C LYS A 80 -31.93 -4.01 -34.59
N GLU A 81 -30.93 -4.72 -34.09
CA GLU A 81 -30.82 -5.06 -32.66
C GLU A 81 -30.72 -3.83 -31.76
N LYS A 82 -30.00 -2.78 -32.20
CA LYS A 82 -29.93 -1.52 -31.44
C LYS A 82 -31.29 -0.84 -31.32
N ILE A 83 -32.03 -0.79 -32.43
CA ILE A 83 -33.39 -0.25 -32.45
C ILE A 83 -34.31 -1.07 -31.53
N GLN A 84 -34.23 -2.41 -31.63
CA GLN A 84 -35.04 -3.30 -30.80
C GLN A 84 -34.72 -3.17 -29.31
N ASP A 85 -33.44 -3.04 -28.93
CA ASP A 85 -33.04 -2.82 -27.54
C ASP A 85 -33.51 -1.47 -27.02
N LEU A 86 -33.47 -0.43 -27.85
CA LEU A 86 -33.97 0.90 -27.49
C LEU A 86 -35.48 0.86 -27.25
N MET A 87 -36.24 0.18 -28.11
CA MET A 87 -37.68 0.00 -27.91
C MET A 87 -37.99 -0.84 -26.67
N LYS A 88 -37.22 -1.91 -26.41
CA LYS A 88 -37.34 -2.72 -25.18
C LYS A 88 -37.03 -1.90 -23.93
N GLN A 89 -36.06 -0.98 -23.99
CA GLN A 89 -35.75 -0.08 -22.88
C GLN A 89 -36.89 0.90 -22.61
N ALA A 90 -37.48 1.49 -23.67
CA ALA A 90 -38.63 2.38 -23.55
C ALA A 90 -39.85 1.66 -22.95
N GLN A 91 -40.12 0.42 -23.38
CA GLN A 91 -41.17 -0.42 -22.80
C GLN A 91 -40.89 -0.76 -21.33
N ARG A 92 -39.65 -1.10 -20.98
CA ARG A 92 -39.23 -1.35 -19.57
C ARG A 92 -39.35 -0.10 -18.69
N ALA A 93 -39.20 1.08 -19.28
CA ALA A 93 -39.43 2.36 -18.60
C ALA A 93 -40.93 2.69 -18.43
N GLY A 94 -41.83 1.78 -18.85
CA GLY A 94 -43.28 1.92 -18.68
C GLY A 94 -43.98 2.71 -19.77
N LEU A 95 -43.27 3.09 -20.85
CA LEU A 95 -43.88 3.82 -21.97
C LEU A 95 -44.66 2.87 -22.86
N LYS A 96 -45.89 3.27 -23.21
CA LYS A 96 -46.71 2.53 -24.15
C LYS A 96 -46.18 2.69 -25.59
N PRO A 97 -46.39 1.71 -26.48
CA PRO A 97 -45.96 1.81 -27.89
C PRO A 97 -46.45 3.08 -28.59
N GLU A 98 -47.65 3.54 -28.27
CA GLU A 98 -48.26 4.79 -28.76
C GLU A 98 -47.46 6.02 -28.33
N GLU A 99 -47.13 6.13 -27.05
CA GLU A 99 -46.33 7.24 -26.49
C GLU A 99 -44.89 7.23 -27.03
N ILE A 100 -44.34 6.04 -27.31
CA ILE A 100 -43.02 5.89 -27.94
C ILE A 100 -43.08 6.38 -29.39
N ALA A 101 -44.13 6.01 -30.13
CA ALA A 101 -44.32 6.44 -31.51
C ALA A 101 -44.52 7.96 -31.60
N GLU A 102 -45.35 8.53 -30.73
CA GLU A 102 -45.58 9.98 -30.64
C GLU A 102 -44.28 10.75 -30.36
N ARG A 103 -43.46 10.30 -29.39
CA ARG A 103 -42.16 10.91 -29.08
C ARG A 103 -41.12 10.75 -30.19
N LEU A 104 -41.26 9.72 -31.02
CA LEU A 104 -40.40 9.50 -32.19
C LEU A 104 -40.98 10.14 -33.47
N GLY A 105 -42.16 10.78 -33.41
CA GLY A 105 -42.83 11.36 -34.56
C GLY A 105 -43.29 10.33 -35.59
N LEU A 106 -43.58 9.10 -35.16
CA LEU A 106 -44.03 7.99 -36.00
C LEU A 106 -45.55 7.80 -35.86
N THR A 107 -46.25 7.64 -36.99
CA THR A 107 -47.66 7.23 -36.98
C THR A 107 -47.74 5.70 -36.95
N ILE A 108 -48.38 5.13 -35.93
CA ILE A 108 -48.70 3.70 -35.90
C ILE A 108 -49.79 3.47 -36.95
N GLN A 109 -49.45 2.79 -38.04
CA GLN A 109 -50.45 2.24 -38.96
C GLN A 109 -50.90 0.90 -38.37
N GLU A 110 -52.21 0.73 -38.17
CA GLU A 110 -52.83 -0.53 -37.69
C GLU A 110 -52.63 -1.69 -38.67
#